data_AF-X1D3D2-F1
#
_entry.id   AF-X1D3D2-F1
#
_cell.length_a   1.000
_cell.length_b   1.000
_cell.length_c   1.000
_cell.angle_alpha   90.00
_cell.angle_beta   90.00
_cell.angle_gamma   90.00
#
_symmetry.space_group_name_H-M   'P 1'
#
loop_
_entity.id
_entity.type
_entity.pdbx_description
1 polymer ?
#
loop_
_entity_poly.entity_id
_entity_poly.type
_entity_poly.pdbx_seq_one_letter_code
_entity_poly.pdbx_strand_id
1 'polypeptide(L)'
;GEDGKRLKTLEVAVDESPPAPPEDARIIGLAYDFGPDGANFDPAITFTWSYDPAGYVLGYVAEEDLVLAYYDKDAGKWIELDCVVDTKNNTITALVSHFTTFAIVGTITPPAPPKPPYTPTPAPIPEPAPPVTPAPEPEPAPPVVTPPV
;
A
#
# COMPACT_ATOMS: atom_id res chain seq x y z
N GLY A 1 38.23 -11.73 -23.45
CA GLY A 1 37.52 -13.01 -23.50
C GLY A 1 36.06 -12.71 -23.78
N GLU A 2 35.52 -13.37 -24.79
CA GLU A 2 34.09 -13.69 -25.01
C GLU A 2 33.09 -12.53 -25.10
N ASP A 3 33.03 -11.90 -26.27
CA ASP A 3 31.86 -11.76 -27.15
C ASP A 3 30.44 -11.64 -26.54
N GLY A 4 30.27 -10.88 -25.45
CA GLY A 4 28.95 -10.43 -25.00
C GLY A 4 28.28 -9.54 -26.05
N LYS A 5 27.38 -10.10 -26.87
CA LYS A 5 26.59 -9.36 -27.85
C LYS A 5 25.73 -8.32 -27.13
N ARG A 6 26.21 -7.08 -27.09
CA ARG A 6 25.42 -5.92 -26.64
C ARG A 6 24.12 -5.88 -27.45
N LEU A 7 22.99 -5.74 -26.76
CA LEU A 7 21.70 -5.55 -27.42
C LEU A 7 21.78 -4.31 -28.32
N LYS A 8 21.44 -4.49 -29.59
CA LYS A 8 21.47 -3.41 -30.59
C LYS A 8 20.12 -2.72 -30.74
N THR A 9 19.05 -3.42 -30.37
CA THR A 9 17.66 -3.00 -30.55
C THR A 9 16.85 -3.43 -29.33
N LEU A 10 15.91 -2.58 -28.93
CA LEU A 10 14.86 -2.85 -27.97
C LEU A 10 13.54 -2.95 -28.73
N GLU A 11 12.83 -4.05 -28.59
CA GLU A 11 11.49 -4.23 -29.16
C GLU A 11 10.48 -4.32 -28.02
N VAL A 12 9.37 -3.59 -28.16
CA VAL A 12 8.25 -3.63 -27.21
C VAL A 12 6.97 -3.80 -28.02
N ALA A 13 6.24 -4.86 -27.75
CA ALA A 13 4.95 -5.13 -28.35
C ALA A 13 3.88 -5.27 -27.26
N VAL A 14 2.65 -4.90 -27.54
CA VAL A 14 1.51 -5.27 -26.69
C VAL A 14 1.22 -6.73 -26.93
N ASP A 15 1.19 -7.54 -25.87
CA ASP A 15 0.69 -8.90 -25.95
C ASP A 15 -0.83 -8.85 -25.84
N GLU A 16 -1.51 -9.04 -26.97
CA GLU A 16 -2.97 -8.99 -27.07
C GLU A 16 -3.65 -10.24 -26.47
N SER A 17 -2.91 -11.32 -26.25
CA SER A 17 -3.44 -12.58 -25.72
C SER A 17 -2.48 -13.18 -24.67
N PRO A 18 -2.22 -12.45 -23.58
CA PRO A 18 -1.28 -12.91 -22.58
C PRO A 18 -1.79 -14.16 -21.86
N PRO A 19 -0.90 -15.04 -21.38
CA PRO A 19 -1.28 -16.17 -20.53
C PRO A 19 -2.09 -15.70 -19.32
N ALA A 20 -3.13 -16.45 -18.95
CA ALA A 20 -3.96 -16.10 -17.81
C ALA A 20 -3.13 -16.14 -16.50
N PRO A 21 -3.30 -15.15 -15.59
CA PRO A 21 -2.74 -15.21 -14.24
C PRO A 21 -3.45 -16.30 -13.40
N PRO A 22 -2.95 -16.60 -12.19
CA PRO A 22 -3.63 -17.46 -11.21
C PRO A 22 -5.10 -17.06 -10.97
N GLU A 23 -5.93 -17.99 -10.51
CA GLU A 23 -7.40 -17.78 -10.36
C GLU A 23 -7.75 -16.63 -9.40
N ASP A 24 -6.89 -16.38 -8.41
CA ASP A 24 -7.00 -15.30 -7.42
C ASP A 24 -6.36 -13.98 -7.88
N ALA A 25 -5.91 -13.89 -9.14
CA ALA A 25 -5.21 -12.73 -9.67
C ALA A 25 -5.75 -12.30 -11.04
N ARG A 26 -5.48 -11.05 -11.41
CA ARG A 26 -5.88 -10.49 -12.71
C ARG A 26 -4.81 -9.57 -13.28
N ILE A 27 -4.62 -9.60 -14.60
CA ILE A 27 -3.82 -8.61 -15.31
C ILE A 27 -4.56 -7.27 -15.30
N ILE A 28 -3.86 -6.24 -14.85
CA ILE A 28 -4.31 -4.85 -14.75
C ILE A 28 -3.71 -4.10 -15.93
N GLY A 29 -4.56 -3.62 -16.85
CA GLY A 29 -4.13 -2.95 -18.07
C GLY A 29 -3.66 -3.93 -19.16
N LEU A 30 -2.49 -3.67 -19.72
CA LEU A 30 -1.92 -4.43 -20.85
C LEU A 30 -0.67 -5.20 -20.42
N ALA A 31 -0.46 -6.35 -21.07
CA ALA A 31 0.82 -7.06 -21.03
C ALA A 31 1.71 -6.55 -22.18
N TYR A 32 3.01 -6.47 -21.92
CA TYR A 32 4.00 -6.00 -22.87
C TYR A 32 5.10 -7.03 -23.04
N ASP A 33 5.33 -7.47 -24.27
CA ASP A 33 6.41 -8.37 -24.64
C ASP A 33 7.66 -7.56 -25.01
N PHE A 34 8.76 -7.82 -24.29
CA PHE A 34 10.04 -7.19 -24.53
C PHE A 34 10.96 -8.13 -25.29
N GLY A 35 11.56 -7.63 -26.36
CA GLY A 35 12.47 -8.36 -27.22
C GLY A 35 13.85 -7.71 -27.32
N PRO A 36 14.90 -8.51 -27.63
CA PRO A 36 14.86 -9.95 -27.90
C PRO A 36 14.79 -10.79 -26.61
N ASP A 37 14.05 -11.91 -26.66
CA ASP A 37 13.98 -12.90 -25.57
C ASP A 37 15.39 -13.34 -25.12
N GLY A 38 15.57 -13.51 -23.81
CA GLY A 38 16.85 -13.98 -23.25
C GLY A 38 17.96 -12.93 -23.21
N ALA A 39 17.66 -11.67 -23.57
CA ALA A 39 18.47 -10.54 -23.18
C ALA A 39 18.68 -10.55 -21.66
N ASN A 40 19.92 -10.35 -21.19
CA ASN A 40 20.24 -10.27 -19.77
C ASN A 40 20.94 -8.94 -19.44
N PHE A 41 20.54 -8.31 -18.34
CA PHE A 41 21.04 -7.03 -17.86
C PHE A 41 21.75 -7.20 -16.53
N ASP A 42 23.05 -6.91 -16.53
CA ASP A 42 23.87 -6.78 -15.34
C ASP A 42 24.68 -5.47 -15.42
N PRO A 43 24.37 -4.47 -14.57
CA PRO A 43 23.32 -4.47 -13.54
C PRO A 43 21.90 -4.47 -14.13
N ALA A 44 20.93 -4.91 -13.32
CA ALA A 44 19.51 -4.84 -13.66
C ALA A 44 19.08 -3.41 -14.04
N ILE A 45 18.09 -3.29 -14.91
CA ILE A 45 17.55 -2.01 -15.35
C ILE A 45 16.25 -1.68 -14.62
N THR A 46 15.98 -0.39 -14.42
CA THR A 46 14.76 0.07 -13.77
C THR A 46 13.64 0.21 -14.79
N PHE A 47 12.54 -0.46 -14.50
CA PHE A 47 11.33 -0.49 -15.29
C PHE A 47 10.25 0.30 -14.54
N THR A 48 9.69 1.35 -15.15
CA THR A 48 8.62 2.17 -14.56
C THR A 48 7.41 2.16 -15.46
N TRP A 49 6.30 1.64 -14.94
CA TRP A 49 5.02 1.53 -15.62
C TRP A 49 4.04 2.51 -15.02
N SER A 50 3.27 3.19 -15.86
CA SER A 50 2.08 3.93 -15.43
C SER A 50 0.84 3.03 -15.55
N TYR A 51 -0.06 3.14 -14.57
CA TYR A 51 -1.34 2.45 -14.60
C TYR A 51 -2.48 3.44 -14.42
N ASP A 52 -3.66 3.10 -14.94
CA ASP A 52 -4.86 3.90 -14.76
C ASP A 52 -5.70 3.31 -13.60
N PRO A 53 -5.84 4.04 -12.47
CA PRO A 53 -6.59 3.53 -11.31
C PRO A 53 -8.10 3.42 -11.60
N ALA A 54 -8.64 4.24 -12.51
CA ALA A 54 -10.07 4.30 -12.79
C ALA A 54 -10.56 3.16 -13.69
N GLY A 55 -9.70 2.62 -14.55
CA GLY A 55 -10.07 1.64 -15.57
C GLY A 55 -10.12 0.19 -15.09
N TYR A 56 -9.37 -0.16 -14.03
CA TYR A 56 -9.12 -1.57 -13.68
C TYR A 56 -9.21 -1.88 -12.18
N VAL A 57 -9.07 -0.88 -11.30
CA VAL A 57 -9.15 -1.02 -9.84
C VAL A 57 -10.61 -0.90 -9.40
N LEU A 58 -11.49 -1.72 -9.99
CA LEU A 58 -12.93 -1.71 -9.72
C LEU A 58 -13.26 -2.40 -8.39
N GLY A 59 -12.73 -1.91 -7.27
CA GLY A 59 -13.14 -2.34 -5.92
C GLY A 59 -12.84 -3.80 -5.55
N TYR A 60 -12.16 -4.55 -6.41
CA TYR A 60 -11.76 -5.95 -6.18
C TYR A 60 -10.26 -6.12 -6.00
N VAL A 61 -9.45 -5.10 -6.26
CA VAL A 61 -8.00 -5.12 -6.14
C VAL A 61 -7.62 -3.81 -5.46
N ALA A 62 -6.79 -3.83 -4.41
CA ALA A 62 -6.26 -2.59 -3.86
C ALA A 62 -5.05 -2.15 -4.68
N GLU A 63 -4.80 -0.84 -4.82
CA GLU A 63 -3.59 -0.36 -5.51
C GLU A 63 -2.30 -0.84 -4.83
N GLU A 64 -2.36 -1.08 -3.52
CA GLU A 64 -1.26 -1.62 -2.72
C GLU A 64 -0.98 -3.11 -3.01
N ASP A 65 -1.95 -3.83 -3.58
CA ASP A 65 -1.84 -5.24 -3.97
C ASP A 65 -1.35 -5.40 -5.42
N LEU A 66 -0.94 -4.30 -6.08
CA LEU A 66 -0.41 -4.35 -7.43
C LEU A 66 1.06 -4.79 -7.42
N VAL A 67 1.37 -5.79 -8.25
CA VAL A 67 2.71 -6.30 -8.46
C VAL A 67 3.07 -6.26 -9.93
N LEU A 68 4.34 -6.01 -10.25
CA LEU A 68 4.84 -6.22 -11.60
C LEU A 68 5.25 -7.70 -11.70
N ALA A 69 4.71 -8.42 -12.66
CA ALA A 69 5.05 -9.81 -12.89
C ALA A 69 5.60 -10.02 -14.29
N TYR A 70 6.47 -11.00 -14.44
CA TYR A 70 6.94 -11.48 -15.74
C TYR A 70 6.43 -12.89 -16.01
N TYR A 71 6.15 -13.21 -17.27
CA TYR A 71 5.78 -14.56 -17.64
C TYR A 71 7.04 -15.41 -17.86
N ASP A 72 7.20 -16.42 -17.02
CA ASP A 72 8.22 -17.44 -17.18
C ASP A 72 7.70 -18.52 -18.16
N LYS A 73 8.21 -18.48 -19.39
CA LYS A 73 7.80 -19.37 -20.49
C LYS A 73 8.19 -20.83 -20.21
N ASP A 74 9.28 -21.07 -19.48
CA ASP A 74 9.76 -22.41 -19.12
C ASP A 74 8.90 -23.04 -18.01
N ALA A 75 8.52 -22.25 -17.00
CA ALA A 75 7.66 -22.67 -15.91
C ALA A 75 6.16 -22.57 -16.22
N GLY A 76 5.79 -21.86 -17.29
CA GLY A 76 4.42 -21.64 -17.72
C GLY A 76 3.59 -20.84 -16.71
N LYS A 77 4.20 -19.86 -16.02
CA LYS A 77 3.53 -19.11 -14.95
C LYS A 77 4.06 -17.68 -14.83
N TRP A 78 3.22 -16.81 -14.27
CA TRP A 78 3.61 -15.48 -13.87
C TRP A 78 4.47 -15.53 -12.60
N ILE A 79 5.58 -14.80 -12.61
CA ILE A 79 6.50 -14.64 -11.49
C ILE A 79 6.48 -13.18 -11.08
N GLU A 80 6.16 -12.94 -9.82
CA GLU A 80 6.12 -11.60 -9.23
C GLU A 80 7.54 -11.06 -9.05
N LEU A 81 7.72 -9.77 -9.35
CA LEU A 81 8.96 -9.03 -9.11
C LEU A 81 8.83 -8.19 -7.86
N ASP A 82 9.97 -7.97 -7.19
CA ASP A 82 10.07 -6.94 -6.17
C ASP A 82 9.87 -5.57 -6.82
N CYS A 83 8.82 -4.87 -6.40
CA CYS A 83 8.39 -3.62 -7.00
C CYS A 83 7.89 -2.61 -5.97
N VAL A 84 7.93 -1.35 -6.35
CA VAL A 84 7.46 -0.22 -5.55
C VAL A 84 6.28 0.43 -6.27
N VAL A 85 5.12 0.44 -5.62
CA VAL A 85 3.92 1.14 -6.11
C VAL A 85 3.88 2.55 -5.55
N ASP A 86 3.77 3.54 -6.44
CA ASP A 86 3.48 4.93 -6.11
C ASP A 86 2.04 5.24 -6.50
N THR A 87 1.14 5.16 -5.52
CA THR A 87 -0.30 5.41 -5.70
C THR A 87 -0.64 6.88 -5.93
N LYS A 88 0.30 7.82 -5.68
CA LYS A 88 0.10 9.25 -5.94
C LYS A 88 0.35 9.60 -7.40
N ASN A 89 1.35 8.96 -8.00
CA ASN A 89 1.71 9.14 -9.40
C ASN A 89 1.14 8.04 -10.31
N ASN A 90 0.47 7.04 -9.72
CA ASN A 90 -0.08 5.87 -10.40
C ASN A 90 0.97 5.15 -11.23
N THR A 91 2.12 4.88 -10.60
CA THR A 91 3.24 4.18 -11.22
C THR A 91 3.71 2.99 -10.39
N ILE A 92 4.23 1.97 -11.06
CA ILE A 92 4.90 0.82 -10.44
C ILE A 92 6.31 0.72 -11.00
N THR A 93 7.29 0.53 -10.11
CA THR A 93 8.70 0.47 -10.48
C THR A 93 9.33 -0.83 -10.01
N ALA A 94 10.04 -1.53 -10.89
CA ALA A 94 10.75 -2.77 -10.56
C ALA A 94 12.13 -2.82 -11.20
N LEU A 95 13.01 -3.69 -10.68
CA LEU A 95 14.27 -4.03 -11.32
C LEU A 95 14.09 -5.26 -12.20
N VAL A 96 14.54 -5.14 -13.45
CA VAL A 96 14.40 -6.18 -14.47
C VAL A 96 15.79 -6.55 -14.99
N SER A 97 16.10 -7.84 -14.91
CA SER A 97 17.38 -8.39 -15.38
C SER A 97 17.28 -9.11 -16.71
N HIS A 98 16.09 -9.29 -17.27
CA HIS A 98 15.92 -9.98 -18.54
C HIS A 98 14.70 -9.49 -19.31
N PHE A 99 14.61 -9.80 -20.61
CA PHE A 99 13.42 -9.52 -21.40
C PHE A 99 12.56 -10.76 -21.60
N THR A 100 11.26 -10.55 -21.45
CA THR A 100 10.16 -11.48 -21.62
C THR A 100 8.87 -10.65 -21.63
N THR A 101 7.71 -11.29 -21.48
CA THR A 101 6.43 -10.62 -21.29
C THR A 101 6.26 -10.15 -19.85
N PHE A 102 5.93 -8.87 -19.65
CA PHE A 102 5.65 -8.26 -18.35
C PHE A 102 4.22 -7.74 -18.30
N ALA A 103 3.60 -7.80 -17.12
CA ALA A 103 2.29 -7.24 -16.87
C ALA A 103 2.16 -6.79 -15.42
N ILE A 104 1.29 -5.81 -15.17
CA ILE A 104 0.85 -5.51 -13.82
C ILE A 104 -0.21 -6.55 -13.47
N VAL A 105 -0.02 -7.24 -12.36
CA VAL A 105 -0.96 -8.23 -11.82
C VAL A 105 -1.47 -7.71 -10.49
N GLY A 106 -2.76 -7.85 -10.25
CA GLY A 106 -3.39 -7.51 -8.98
C GLY A 106 -4.08 -8.72 -8.39
N THR A 107 -3.85 -8.97 -7.10
CA THR A 107 -4.58 -9.99 -6.35
C THR A 107 -6.01 -9.52 -6.09
N ILE A 108 -6.97 -10.41 -6.34
CA ILE A 108 -8.39 -10.14 -6.14
C ILE A 108 -8.70 -10.24 -4.63
N THR A 109 -8.74 -9.09 -3.97
CA THR A 109 -9.18 -8.96 -2.58
C THR A 109 -10.68 -8.62 -2.56
N PRO A 110 -11.56 -9.49 -2.03
CA PRO A 110 -12.99 -9.17 -1.95
C PRO A 110 -13.21 -7.91 -1.11
N PRO A 111 -14.16 -7.04 -1.51
CA PRO A 111 -14.41 -5.79 -0.81
C PRO A 111 -14.76 -6.06 0.65
N ALA A 112 -14.14 -5.30 1.56
CA ALA A 112 -14.44 -5.38 2.98
C ALA A 112 -15.95 -5.15 3.20
N PRO A 113 -16.62 -5.91 4.10
CA PRO A 113 -18.02 -5.68 4.41
C PRO A 113 -18.20 -4.23 4.92
N PRO A 114 -19.35 -3.59 4.62
CA PRO A 114 -19.61 -2.23 5.06
C PRO A 114 -19.47 -2.14 6.57
N LYS A 115 -18.64 -1.20 7.05
CA LYS A 115 -18.49 -0.96 8.48
C LYS A 115 -19.87 -0.63 9.06
N PRO A 116 -20.31 -1.29 10.16
CA PRO A 116 -21.57 -0.94 10.80
C PRO A 116 -21.58 0.56 11.15
N PRO A 117 -22.75 1.22 11.07
CA PRO A 117 -22.85 2.64 11.38
C PRO A 117 -22.28 2.89 12.78
N TYR A 118 -21.36 3.85 12.89
CA TYR A 118 -20.86 4.30 14.18
C TYR A 118 -22.03 4.86 14.99
N THR A 119 -22.50 4.12 15.99
CA THR A 119 -23.24 4.73 17.09
C THR A 119 -22.22 5.53 17.90
N PRO A 120 -22.33 6.87 18.02
CA PRO A 120 -21.48 7.57 18.96
C PRO A 120 -21.71 6.97 20.34
N THR A 121 -20.65 6.45 20.97
CA THR A 121 -20.69 6.11 22.40
C THR A 121 -21.19 7.35 23.13
N PRO A 122 -22.30 7.27 23.90
CA PRO A 122 -22.76 8.40 24.68
C PRO A 122 -21.60 8.88 25.55
N ALA A 123 -21.31 10.18 25.49
CA ALA A 123 -20.29 10.79 26.33
C ALA A 123 -20.56 10.42 27.80
N PRO A 124 -19.52 10.15 28.61
CA PRO A 124 -19.73 9.97 30.05
C PRO A 124 -20.46 11.21 30.58
N ILE A 125 -21.59 10.98 31.25
CA ILE A 125 -22.29 12.03 32.01
C ILE A 125 -21.23 12.62 32.96
N PRO A 126 -21.03 13.94 33.00
CA PRO A 126 -20.09 14.53 33.94
C PRO A 126 -20.46 14.09 35.35
N GLU A 127 -19.54 13.39 36.01
CA GLU A 127 -19.69 13.02 37.41
C GLU A 127 -19.92 14.32 38.22
N PRO A 128 -20.93 14.37 39.12
CA PRO A 128 -21.13 15.55 39.94
C PRO A 128 -19.86 15.85 40.74
N ALA A 129 -19.41 17.11 40.71
CA ALA A 129 -18.25 17.53 41.49
C ALA A 129 -18.44 17.15 42.97
N PRO A 130 -17.38 16.67 43.65
CA PRO A 130 -17.46 16.38 45.08
C PRO A 130 -17.90 17.63 45.84
N PRO A 131 -18.70 17.49 46.91
CA PRO A 131 -19.11 18.64 47.71
C PRO A 131 -17.87 19.34 48.26
N VAL A 132 -17.75 20.63 47.98
CA VAL A 132 -16.76 21.50 48.62
C VAL A 132 -17.03 21.47 50.12
N THR A 133 -16.11 20.87 50.87
CA THR A 133 -16.13 20.93 52.34
C THR A 133 -15.84 22.37 52.74
N PRO A 134 -16.72 23.05 53.50
CA PRO A 134 -16.40 24.39 54.00
C PRO A 134 -15.15 24.30 54.89
N ALA A 135 -14.21 25.23 54.67
CA ALA A 135 -13.03 25.37 55.52
C ALA A 135 -13.46 25.56 56.99
N PRO A 136 -12.71 25.01 57.97
CA PRO A 136 -13.03 25.23 59.38
C PRO A 136 -13.05 26.73 59.70
N GLU A 137 -14.11 27.17 60.39
CA GLU A 137 -14.25 28.52 60.91
C GLU A 137 -13.03 28.85 61.80
N PRO A 138 -12.42 30.05 61.69
CA PRO A 138 -11.27 30.40 62.52
C PRO A 138 -11.64 30.36 64.01
N GLU A 139 -10.79 29.69 64.80
CA GLU A 139 -10.92 29.56 66.25
C GLU A 139 -11.00 30.97 66.90
N PRO A 140 -11.91 31.21 67.86
CA PRO A 140 -12.02 32.52 68.51
C PRO A 140 -10.75 32.84 69.30
N ALA A 141 -10.27 34.08 69.18
CA ALA A 141 -9.09 34.54 69.91
C ALA A 141 -9.27 34.41 71.43
N PRO A 142 -8.22 34.02 72.18
CA PRO A 142 -8.30 33.90 73.63
C PRO A 142 -8.59 35.27 74.28
N PRO A 143 -9.34 35.30 75.40
CA PRO A 143 -9.66 36.55 76.07
C PRO A 143 -8.39 37.25 76.57
N VAL A 144 -8.28 38.56 76.28
CA VAL A 144 -7.22 39.42 76.79
C VAL A 144 -7.42 39.58 78.30
N VAL A 145 -6.55 38.95 79.09
CA VAL A 145 -6.49 39.16 80.55
C VAL A 145 -5.67 40.41 80.81
N THR A 146 -6.30 41.48 81.25
CA THR A 146 -5.59 42.65 81.80
C THR A 146 -5.26 42.39 83.28
N PRO A 147 -4.00 42.52 83.71
CA PRO A 147 -3.63 42.40 85.13
C PRO A 147 -4.07 43.65 85.92
N PRO A 148 -4.45 43.51 87.20
CA PRO A 148 -4.90 44.62 88.03
C PRO A 148 -3.73 45.46 88.58
N VAL A 149 -3.89 46.79 88.56
CA VAL A 149 -3.31 47.74 89.53
C VAL A 149 -4.35 48.82 89.83
#